data_AF-A0A9X6ZW34-F1
#
_entry.id   AF-A0A9X6ZW34-F1
#
_cell.length_a   1.000
_cell.length_b   1.000
_cell.length_c   1.000
_cell.angle_alpha   90.00
_cell.angle_beta   90.00
_cell.angle_gamma   90.00
#
_symmetry.space_group_name_H-M   'P 1'
#
loop_
_entity.id
_entity.type
_entity.pdbx_description
1 polymer ?
#
loop_
_entity_poly.entity_id
_entity_poly.type
_entity_poly.pdbx_seq_one_letter_code
_entity_poly.pdbx_strand_id
1 'polypeptide(L)'
;SQMPSDILPKVTASYSIVPPSVTNEFNSSTENIAIERIQYEMARDRFMNWVHRAVNRLPKRERQIIHMYYMEEEKGYDPDIMDEVKLGRTTYYKVKGKALLRLAFSLRKEVFKQRAQNEEVEVV
;
A
#
# COMPACT_ATOMS: atom_id res chain seq x y z
N SER A 1 3.80 13.60 -6.58
CA SER A 1 3.16 13.22 -5.30
C SER A 1 3.19 14.42 -4.37
N GLN A 2 2.11 15.20 -4.31
CA GLN A 2 2.04 16.43 -3.51
C GLN A 2 1.70 16.10 -2.07
N MET A 3 2.46 16.66 -1.13
CA MET A 3 2.14 16.62 0.30
C MET A 3 0.84 17.42 0.53
N PRO A 4 -0.06 16.98 1.44
CA PRO A 4 -1.26 17.74 1.77
C PRO A 4 -0.89 19.12 2.35
N SER A 5 -1.60 20.16 1.91
CA SER A 5 -1.33 21.58 2.21
C SER A 5 -1.44 21.96 3.69
N ASP A 6 -1.95 21.06 4.52
CA ASP A 6 -2.26 21.32 5.93
C ASP A 6 -1.04 21.21 6.87
N ILE A 7 0.10 20.73 6.35
CA ILE A 7 1.36 20.57 7.09
C ILE A 7 2.28 21.80 6.93
N LEU A 8 1.84 22.82 6.20
CA LEU A 8 2.61 24.06 6.03
C LEU A 8 2.52 24.90 7.32
N PRO A 9 3.64 25.24 7.99
CA PRO A 9 3.61 26.07 9.18
C PRO A 9 3.05 27.45 8.82
N LYS A 10 1.86 27.78 9.32
CA LYS A 10 1.26 29.10 9.14
C LYS A 10 1.88 30.08 10.13
N VAL A 11 2.89 30.82 9.69
CA VAL A 11 3.55 31.86 10.51
C VAL A 11 2.67 33.10 10.55
N THR A 12 1.71 33.15 11.49
CA THR A 12 1.01 34.38 11.85
C THR A 12 1.29 34.69 13.32
N ALA A 13 2.09 35.73 13.58
CA ALA A 13 2.32 36.21 14.93
C ALA A 13 1.08 36.97 15.43
N SER A 14 0.39 36.46 16.47
CA SER A 14 -0.62 37.23 17.20
C SER A 14 0.05 37.93 18.39
N TYR A 15 0.16 39.25 18.36
CA TYR A 15 0.67 40.02 19.50
C TYR A 15 -0.41 40.17 20.57
N SER A 16 -0.23 39.58 21.74
CA SER A 16 -1.08 39.77 22.93
C SER A 16 -0.35 40.63 23.95
N ILE A 17 -1.04 41.62 24.54
CA ILE A 17 -0.49 42.59 25.51
C ILE A 17 -0.44 42.00 26.94
N VAL A 18 -0.93 40.78 27.14
CA VAL A 18 -0.84 40.07 28.42
C VAL A 18 0.53 39.37 28.51
N PRO A 19 1.32 39.58 29.58
CA PRO A 19 2.59 38.88 29.72
C PRO A 19 2.33 37.38 29.76
N PRO A 20 2.95 36.59 28.85
CA PRO A 20 2.76 35.15 28.84
C PRO A 20 3.35 34.58 30.13
N SER A 21 2.51 33.91 30.92
CA SER A 21 2.96 32.97 31.93
C SER A 21 3.91 31.99 31.25
N VAL A 22 5.16 31.89 31.72
CA VAL A 22 6.16 30.97 31.16
C VAL A 22 5.81 29.56 31.61
N THR A 23 4.76 28.97 31.03
CA THR A 23 4.56 27.53 31.08
C THR A 23 5.47 26.93 30.01
N ASN A 24 6.34 25.99 30.40
CA ASN A 24 7.20 25.19 29.52
C ASN A 24 6.39 24.26 28.56
N GLU A 25 5.18 24.66 28.18
CA GLU A 25 4.29 24.02 27.22
C GLU A 25 4.48 24.57 25.80
N PHE A 26 5.63 25.20 25.52
CA PHE A 26 6.02 25.50 24.15
C PHE A 26 6.54 24.22 23.48
N ASN A 27 5.63 23.26 23.25
CA ASN A 27 5.82 22.26 22.22
C ASN A 27 5.81 23.05 20.91
N SER A 28 6.99 23.49 20.47
CA SER A 28 7.14 24.33 19.30
C SER A 28 6.34 23.71 18.16
N SER A 29 5.36 24.42 17.61
CA SER A 29 4.55 23.91 16.50
C SER A 29 5.43 23.41 15.35
N THR A 30 6.60 24.03 15.16
CA THR A 30 7.65 23.60 14.24
C THR A 30 8.26 22.24 14.61
N GLU A 31 8.52 21.98 15.89
CA GLU A 31 9.02 20.69 16.39
C GLU A 31 7.95 19.60 16.22
N ASN A 32 6.70 19.90 16.53
CA ASN A 32 5.59 18.96 16.38
C ASN A 32 5.34 18.60 14.89
N ILE A 33 5.42 19.59 13.99
CA ILE A 33 5.36 19.38 12.53
C ILE A 33 6.55 18.53 12.04
N ALA A 34 7.76 18.76 12.58
CA ALA A 34 8.92 17.96 12.23
C ALA A 34 8.76 16.50 12.68
N ILE A 35 8.21 16.26 13.87
CA ILE A 35 7.90 14.92 14.38
C ILE A 35 6.86 14.22 13.49
N GLU A 36 5.78 14.90 13.14
CA GLU A 36 4.72 14.35 12.28
C GLU A 36 5.26 13.95 10.90
N ARG A 37 6.11 14.82 10.31
CA ARG A 37 6.76 14.52 9.03
C ARG A 37 7.63 13.27 9.10
N ILE A 38 8.43 13.13 10.15
CA ILE A 38 9.29 11.94 10.34
C ILE A 38 8.41 10.69 10.48
N GLN A 39 7.34 10.75 11.27
CA GLN A 39 6.43 9.61 11.44
C GLN A 39 5.76 9.20 10.11
N TYR A 40 5.36 10.18 9.30
CA TYR A 40 4.80 9.93 7.97
C TYR A 40 5.81 9.25 7.04
N GLU A 41 7.03 9.75 6.97
CA GLU A 41 8.11 9.16 6.17
C GLU A 41 8.39 7.70 6.61
N MET A 42 8.48 7.46 7.92
CA MET A 42 8.63 6.11 8.47
C MET A 42 7.46 5.18 8.13
N ALA A 43 6.22 5.67 8.20
CA ALA A 43 5.03 4.88 7.86
C ALA A 43 5.02 4.51 6.37
N ARG A 44 5.37 5.47 5.50
CA ARG A 44 5.51 5.26 4.06
C ARG A 44 6.57 4.20 3.75
N ASP A 45 7.75 4.32 4.35
CA ASP A 45 8.85 3.39 4.11
C ASP A 45 8.50 1.98 4.63
N ARG A 46 7.84 1.87 5.79
CA ARG A 46 7.33 0.58 6.29
C ARG A 46 6.35 -0.07 5.32
N PHE A 47 5.41 0.71 4.79
CA PHE A 47 4.42 0.22 3.82
C PHE A 47 5.09 -0.24 2.52
N MET A 48 5.95 0.60 1.92
CA MET A 48 6.65 0.26 0.69
C MET A 48 7.53 -0.98 0.87
N ASN A 49 8.31 -1.05 1.96
CA ASN A 49 9.14 -2.22 2.26
C ASN A 49 8.30 -3.49 2.50
N TRP A 50 7.09 -3.38 3.02
CA TRP A 50 6.18 -4.51 3.17
C TRP A 50 5.69 -5.02 1.82
N VAL A 51 5.23 -4.13 0.93
CA VAL A 51 4.79 -4.48 -0.43
C VAL A 51 5.93 -5.05 -1.27
N HIS A 52 7.09 -4.38 -1.31
CA HIS A 52 8.25 -4.85 -2.05
C HIS A 52 8.71 -6.24 -1.59
N ARG A 53 8.74 -6.51 -0.28
CA ARG A 53 9.08 -7.84 0.24
C ARG A 53 8.08 -8.90 -0.20
N ALA A 54 6.77 -8.59 -0.21
CA ALA A 54 5.76 -9.52 -0.66
C ALA A 54 5.89 -9.85 -2.16
N VAL A 55 6.11 -8.84 -3.00
CA VAL A 55 6.33 -9.02 -4.45
C VAL A 55 7.63 -9.77 -4.73
N ASN A 56 8.72 -9.45 -4.03
CA ASN A 56 10.00 -10.12 -4.20
C ASN A 56 10.00 -11.60 -3.80
N ARG A 57 9.02 -12.06 -2.99
CA ARG A 57 8.83 -13.48 -2.67
C ARG A 57 8.19 -14.27 -3.82
N LEU A 58 7.58 -13.60 -4.80
CA LEU A 58 6.98 -14.28 -5.94
C LEU A 58 8.05 -14.89 -6.86
N PRO A 59 7.75 -16.03 -7.52
CA PRO A 59 8.58 -16.58 -8.60
C PRO A 59 8.85 -15.55 -9.70
N LYS A 60 10.00 -15.63 -10.39
CA LYS A 60 10.45 -14.64 -11.39
C LYS A 60 9.35 -14.20 -12.38
N ARG A 61 8.68 -15.17 -13.03
CA ARG A 61 7.60 -14.89 -13.99
C ARG A 61 6.38 -14.23 -13.37
N GLU A 62 5.97 -14.69 -12.19
CA GLU A 62 4.81 -14.12 -11.48
C GLU A 62 5.10 -12.70 -11.01
N ARG A 63 6.31 -12.46 -10.49
CA ARG A 63 6.80 -11.14 -10.11
C ARG A 63 6.79 -10.17 -11.28
N GLN A 64 7.28 -10.59 -12.45
CA GLN A 64 7.29 -9.76 -13.65
C GLN A 64 5.88 -9.33 -14.03
N ILE A 65 4.91 -10.25 -14.06
CA ILE A 65 3.50 -9.94 -14.36
C ILE A 65 2.92 -8.94 -13.35
N ILE A 66 3.17 -9.14 -12.05
CA ILE A 66 2.69 -8.22 -11.00
C ILE A 66 3.34 -6.84 -11.12
N HIS A 67 4.65 -6.78 -11.40
CA HIS A 67 5.37 -5.52 -11.57
C HIS A 67 4.78 -4.71 -12.72
N MET A 68 4.71 -5.31 -13.92
CA MET A 68 4.24 -4.64 -15.12
C MET A 68 2.79 -4.19 -15.02
N TYR A 69 1.93 -4.95 -14.34
CA TYR A 69 0.52 -4.59 -14.25
C TYR A 69 0.22 -3.56 -13.15
N TYR A 70 0.92 -3.63 -12.00
CA TYR A 70 0.53 -2.90 -10.78
C TYR A 70 1.59 -1.97 -10.19
N MET A 71 2.87 -2.09 -10.57
CA MET A 71 3.97 -1.36 -9.93
C MET A 71 4.66 -0.34 -10.85
N GLU A 72 4.35 -0.36 -12.14
CA GLU A 72 4.75 0.69 -13.06
C GLU A 72 3.92 1.95 -12.84
N GLU A 73 4.43 3.08 -13.34
CA GLU A 73 3.77 4.38 -13.19
C GLU A 73 2.40 4.39 -13.86
N GLU A 74 2.29 3.73 -15.02
CA GLU A 74 1.05 3.51 -15.73
C GLU A 74 0.51 2.11 -15.48
N LYS A 75 -0.82 1.98 -15.52
CA LYS A 75 -1.47 0.69 -15.38
C LYS A 75 -1.21 -0.16 -16.64
N GLY A 76 -0.57 -1.30 -16.46
CA GLY A 76 -0.27 -2.21 -17.56
C GLY A 76 -1.51 -2.81 -18.24
N TYR A 77 -1.35 -3.18 -19.50
CA TYR A 77 -2.38 -3.79 -20.35
C TYR A 77 -2.08 -5.28 -20.59
N ASP A 78 -3.08 -6.14 -20.42
CA ASP A 78 -2.89 -7.61 -20.46
C ASP A 78 -2.25 -8.12 -21.76
N PRO A 79 -2.69 -7.71 -22.96
CA PRO A 79 -2.04 -8.05 -24.23
C PRO A 79 -0.55 -7.70 -24.29
N ASP A 80 -0.18 -6.48 -23.92
CA ASP A 80 1.22 -6.03 -23.98
C ASP A 80 2.09 -6.85 -23.02
N ILE A 81 1.58 -7.11 -21.82
CA ILE A 81 2.29 -7.93 -20.84
C ILE A 81 2.40 -9.37 -21.34
N MET A 82 1.35 -9.96 -21.92
CA MET A 82 1.37 -11.31 -22.51
C MET A 82 2.47 -11.44 -23.55
N ASP A 83 2.59 -10.44 -24.42
CA ASP A 83 3.60 -10.37 -25.47
C ASP A 83 5.00 -10.20 -24.88
N GLU A 84 5.18 -9.40 -23.83
CA GLU A 84 6.47 -9.22 -23.16
C GLU A 84 6.93 -10.51 -22.44
N VAL A 85 6.04 -11.17 -21.70
CA VAL A 85 6.38 -12.40 -20.96
C VAL A 85 6.41 -13.66 -21.85
N LYS A 86 6.07 -13.52 -23.14
CA LYS A 86 6.00 -14.58 -24.16
C LYS A 86 5.12 -15.75 -23.69
N LEU A 87 3.92 -15.45 -23.20
CA LEU A 87 2.95 -16.46 -22.77
C LEU A 87 1.68 -16.40 -23.62
N GLY A 88 1.17 -17.58 -24.00
CA GLY A 88 -0.17 -17.68 -24.58
C GLY A 88 -1.26 -17.32 -23.58
N ARG A 89 -2.42 -16.87 -24.08
CA ARG A 89 -3.55 -16.33 -23.30
C ARG A 89 -3.95 -17.20 -22.10
N THR A 90 -4.20 -18.48 -22.32
CA THR A 90 -4.63 -19.41 -21.26
C THR A 90 -3.56 -19.56 -20.18
N THR A 91 -2.29 -19.65 -20.57
CA THR A 91 -1.18 -19.79 -19.63
C THR A 91 -0.97 -18.50 -18.84
N TYR A 92 -1.08 -17.35 -19.51
CA TYR A 92 -0.98 -16.04 -18.86
C TYR A 92 -1.99 -15.89 -17.73
N TYR A 93 -3.29 -16.08 -17.99
CA TYR A 93 -4.32 -15.92 -16.96
C TYR A 93 -4.16 -16.92 -15.81
N LYS A 94 -3.72 -18.15 -16.09
CA LYS A 94 -3.38 -19.14 -15.05
C LYS A 94 -2.22 -18.66 -14.17
N VAL A 95 -1.14 -18.13 -14.78
CA VAL A 95 0.03 -17.63 -14.04
C VAL A 95 -0.32 -16.36 -13.26
N LYS A 96 -1.05 -15.41 -13.87
CA LYS A 96 -1.53 -14.18 -13.22
C LYS A 96 -2.43 -14.48 -12.02
N GLY A 97 -3.37 -15.42 -12.16
CA GLY A 97 -4.22 -15.86 -11.06
C GLY A 97 -3.43 -16.47 -9.90
N LYS A 98 -2.44 -17.34 -10.20
CA LYS A 98 -1.52 -17.89 -9.19
C LYS A 98 -0.68 -16.81 -8.51
N ALA A 99 -0.19 -15.84 -9.28
CA ALA A 99 0.60 -14.72 -8.77
C ALA A 99 -0.21 -13.88 -7.76
N LEU A 100 -1.45 -13.53 -8.11
CA LEU A 100 -2.35 -12.78 -7.23
C LEU A 100 -2.66 -13.53 -5.94
N LEU A 101 -2.93 -14.84 -6.03
CA LEU A 101 -3.19 -15.66 -4.85
C LEU A 101 -1.95 -15.75 -3.94
N ARG A 102 -0.76 -15.99 -4.51
CA ARG A 102 0.49 -16.00 -3.72
C ARG A 102 0.82 -14.64 -3.13
N LEU A 103 0.50 -13.56 -3.84
CA LEU A 103 0.68 -12.20 -3.35
C LEU A 103 -0.24 -11.93 -2.16
N ALA A 104 -1.51 -12.35 -2.22
CA ALA A 104 -2.45 -12.25 -1.11
C ALA A 104 -1.91 -12.94 0.15
N PHE A 105 -1.42 -14.19 0.02
CA PHE A 105 -0.77 -14.90 1.14
C PHE A 105 0.50 -14.19 1.64
N SER A 106 1.31 -13.65 0.73
CA SER A 106 2.55 -12.93 1.10
C SER A 106 2.24 -11.65 1.87
N LEU A 107 1.12 -11.01 1.57
CA LEU A 107 0.59 -9.83 2.26
C LEU A 107 -0.26 -10.19 3.49
N ARG A 108 -0.57 -11.46 3.74
CA ARG A 108 -1.53 -11.88 4.78
C ARG A 108 -2.91 -11.21 4.60
N LYS A 109 -3.40 -11.20 3.36
CA LYS A 109 -4.69 -10.61 2.93
C LYS A 109 -5.59 -11.62 2.22
N GLU A 110 -5.32 -12.90 2.38
CA GLU A 110 -6.15 -13.98 1.87
C GLU A 110 -7.56 -13.97 2.49
N VAL A 111 -8.56 -14.31 1.68
CA VAL A 111 -9.95 -14.47 2.11
C VAL A 111 -10.38 -15.90 1.79
N PHE A 112 -10.89 -16.61 2.80
CA PHE A 112 -11.37 -17.98 2.65
C PHE A 112 -12.88 -17.98 2.47
N LYS A 113 -13.36 -18.68 1.44
CA LYS A 113 -14.80 -18.91 1.28
C LYS A 113 -15.24 -19.92 2.34
N GLN A 114 -16.19 -19.53 3.20
CA GLN A 114 -16.86 -20.47 4.10
C GLN A 114 -17.57 -21.52 3.23
N ARG A 115 -17.33 -22.81 3.45
CA ARG A 115 -18.15 -23.87 2.84
C ARG A 115 -19.56 -23.75 3.43
N ALA A 116 -20.56 -23.51 2.59
CA ALA A 116 -21.94 -23.63 3.01
C ALA A 116 -22.19 -25.11 3.37
N GLN A 117 -22.45 -25.40 4.64
CA GLN A 117 -23.03 -26.67 5.08
C GLN A 117 -24.49 -26.70 4.63
N ASN A 118 -24.77 -26.87 3.33
CA ASN A 118 -26.13 -27.00 2.81
C ASN A 118 -26.19 -28.16 1.80
N GLU A 119 -25.90 -29.40 2.24
CA GLU A 119 -26.22 -30.64 1.48
C GLU A 119 -26.64 -31.78 2.43
N GLU A 120 -27.31 -31.48 3.54
CA GLU A 120 -27.99 -32.51 4.36
C GLU A 120 -29.36 -32.01 4.87
N VAL A 121 -30.28 -31.71 3.95
CA VAL A 121 -31.72 -31.91 4.17
C VAL A 121 -32.35 -32.37 2.84
N GLU A 122 -31.88 -33.52 2.35
CA GLU A 122 -32.71 -34.37 1.51
C GLU A 122 -32.64 -35.77 2.15
N VAL A 123 -33.36 -35.91 3.27
CA VAL A 123 -33.64 -37.23 3.84
C VAL A 123 -35.13 -37.26 4.19
N VAL A 124 -35.82 -38.12 3.44
CA VAL A 124 -37.19 -38.66 3.59
C VAL A 124 -38.35 -37.80 3.10
#